data_AF-A0A542QIZ7-F1
#
_entry.id   AF-A0A542QIZ7-F1
#
_cell.length_a   1.000
_cell.length_b   1.000
_cell.length_c   1.000
_cell.angle_alpha   90.00
_cell.angle_beta   90.00
_cell.angle_gamma   90.00
#
_symmetry.space_group_name_H-M   'P 1'
#
loop_
_entity.id
_entity.type
_entity.pdbx_description
1 polymer ?
#
loop_
_entity_poly.entity_id
_entity_poly.type
_entity_poly.pdbx_seq_one_letter_code
_entity_poly.pdbx_strand_id
1 'polypeptide(L)'
;MTVIIGLVGVVLGGLIGAVTSYVTNRSSMLIELEHSYDVALRDKRLERYQVLFHLSECIPRRWRPGTEPTRARLLEFWNTFHDWYFGPDAGGMFLTKTAKACYLNLQNALIDVAREDTTGTPSAEPLTEAESRLLRSLASELRHQLAEDVGASHPPRLRWSRVDKTVEGPEPTTIPVP
;
A
#
# COMPACT_ATOMS: atom_id res chain seq x y z
N MET A 1 -26.23 -60.25 -15.65
CA MET A 1 -25.87 -59.45 -14.46
C MET A 1 -24.81 -58.38 -14.75
N THR A 2 -23.89 -58.56 -15.70
CA THR A 2 -22.83 -57.59 -16.06
C THR A 2 -23.34 -56.24 -16.60
N VAL A 3 -24.44 -56.23 -17.35
CA VAL A 3 -25.03 -55.00 -17.94
C VAL A 3 -25.60 -54.06 -16.86
N ILE A 4 -26.20 -54.62 -15.81
CA ILE A 4 -26.79 -53.83 -14.70
C ILE A 4 -25.68 -53.16 -13.88
N ILE A 5 -24.57 -53.87 -13.64
CA ILE A 5 -23.40 -53.34 -12.92
C ILE A 5 -22.76 -52.18 -13.70
N GLY A 6 -22.64 -52.31 -15.03
CA GLY A 6 -22.13 -51.22 -15.88
C GLY A 6 -23.02 -49.98 -15.89
N LEU A 7 -24.35 -50.17 -15.94
CA LEU A 7 -25.31 -49.06 -15.95
C LEU A 7 -25.35 -48.31 -14.61
N VAL A 8 -25.27 -49.04 -13.49
CA VAL A 8 -25.14 -48.46 -12.14
C VAL A 8 -23.85 -47.64 -12.02
N GLY A 9 -22.73 -48.12 -12.57
CA GLY A 9 -21.46 -47.39 -12.59
C GLY A 9 -21.51 -46.07 -13.37
N VAL A 10 -22.19 -46.03 -14.52
CA VAL A 10 -22.36 -44.81 -15.33
C VAL A 10 -23.23 -43.78 -14.61
N VAL A 11 -24.32 -44.21 -13.98
CA VAL A 11 -25.23 -43.30 -13.24
C VAL A 11 -24.53 -42.73 -12.00
N LEU A 12 -23.83 -43.56 -11.22
CA LEU A 12 -23.05 -43.10 -10.07
C LEU A 12 -21.89 -42.20 -10.49
N GLY A 13 -21.15 -42.55 -11.55
CA GLY A 13 -20.07 -41.72 -12.08
C GLY A 13 -20.56 -40.36 -12.59
N GLY A 14 -21.70 -40.34 -13.29
CA GLY A 14 -22.33 -39.11 -13.77
C GLY A 14 -22.83 -38.21 -12.63
N LEU A 15 -23.42 -38.79 -11.57
CA LEU A 15 -23.84 -38.05 -10.38
C LEU A 15 -22.64 -37.47 -9.62
N ILE A 16 -21.59 -38.28 -9.39
CA ILE A 16 -20.36 -37.81 -8.73
C ILE A 16 -19.71 -36.71 -9.56
N GLY A 17 -19.61 -36.86 -10.89
CA GLY A 17 -19.07 -35.85 -11.79
C GLY A 17 -19.86 -34.54 -11.81
N ALA A 18 -21.19 -34.60 -11.76
CA ALA A 18 -22.03 -33.41 -11.68
C ALA A 18 -21.86 -32.67 -10.35
N VAL A 19 -21.78 -33.41 -9.23
CA VAL A 19 -21.55 -32.81 -7.90
C VAL A 19 -20.16 -32.19 -7.80
N THR A 20 -19.11 -32.88 -8.26
CA THR A 20 -17.74 -32.34 -8.24
C THR A 20 -17.65 -31.10 -9.12
N SER A 21 -18.19 -31.15 -10.35
CA SER A 21 -18.19 -30.00 -11.25
C SER A 21 -18.93 -28.79 -10.66
N TYR A 22 -20.09 -29.01 -10.02
CA TYR A 22 -20.84 -27.94 -9.35
C TYR A 22 -20.05 -27.31 -8.20
N VAL A 23 -19.44 -28.12 -7.34
CA VAL A 23 -18.64 -27.63 -6.21
C VAL A 23 -17.41 -26.87 -6.71
N THR A 24 -16.68 -27.41 -7.69
CA THR A 24 -15.51 -26.74 -8.27
C THR A 24 -15.89 -25.41 -8.89
N ASN A 25 -16.95 -25.37 -9.70
CA ASN A 25 -17.40 -24.13 -10.34
C ASN A 25 -17.78 -23.06 -9.31
N ARG A 26 -18.51 -23.47 -8.25
CA ARG A 26 -18.90 -22.55 -7.17
C ARG A 26 -17.69 -22.04 -6.38
N SER A 27 -16.73 -22.91 -6.09
CA SER A 27 -15.49 -22.51 -5.41
C SER A 27 -14.65 -21.56 -6.25
N SER A 28 -14.51 -21.82 -7.56
CA SER A 28 -13.80 -20.92 -8.48
C SER A 28 -14.44 -19.53 -8.54
N MET A 29 -15.77 -19.44 -8.58
CA MET A 29 -16.48 -18.16 -8.56
C MET A 29 -16.24 -17.37 -7.27
N LEU A 30 -16.19 -18.03 -6.11
CA LEU A 30 -15.91 -17.36 -4.83
C LEU A 30 -14.48 -16.83 -4.77
N ILE A 31 -13.50 -17.62 -5.21
CA ILE A 31 -12.10 -17.22 -5.26
C ILE A 31 -11.92 -16.05 -6.24
N GLU A 32 -12.56 -16.11 -7.40
CA GLU A 32 -12.52 -15.03 -8.39
C GLU A 32 -13.17 -13.75 -7.86
N LEU A 33 -14.29 -13.86 -7.14
CA LEU A 33 -14.95 -12.72 -6.52
C LEU A 33 -14.06 -12.07 -5.45
N GLU A 34 -13.48 -12.86 -4.55
CA GLU A 34 -12.53 -12.38 -3.55
C GLU A 34 -11.32 -11.71 -4.20
N HIS A 35 -10.73 -12.35 -5.21
CA HIS A 35 -9.60 -11.80 -5.94
C HIS A 35 -9.94 -10.48 -6.64
N SER A 36 -11.10 -10.42 -7.32
CA SER A 36 -11.56 -9.20 -8.01
C SER A 36 -11.84 -8.06 -7.02
N TYR A 37 -12.40 -8.37 -5.86
CA TYR A 37 -12.62 -7.41 -4.78
C TYR A 37 -11.30 -6.85 -4.23
N ASP A 38 -10.32 -7.71 -3.97
CA ASP A 38 -9.00 -7.32 -3.48
C ASP A 38 -8.25 -6.44 -4.48
N VAL A 39 -8.28 -6.81 -5.77
CA VAL A 39 -7.69 -6.00 -6.84
C VAL A 39 -8.37 -4.63 -6.92
N ALA A 40 -9.70 -4.60 -6.99
CA ALA A 40 -10.45 -3.35 -7.05
C ALA A 40 -10.19 -2.44 -5.82
N LEU A 41 -10.09 -3.02 -4.62
CA LEU A 41 -9.77 -2.27 -3.41
C LEU A 41 -8.33 -1.75 -3.44
N ARG A 42 -7.37 -2.56 -3.91
CA ARG A 42 -5.97 -2.16 -4.04
C ARG A 42 -5.79 -1.04 -5.06
N ASP A 43 -6.47 -1.10 -6.19
CA ASP A 43 -6.39 -0.06 -7.23
C ASP A 43 -6.93 1.27 -6.72
N LYS A 44 -8.09 1.24 -6.03
CA LYS A 44 -8.64 2.43 -5.38
C LYS A 44 -7.70 2.98 -4.30
N ARG A 45 -7.09 2.11 -3.49
CA ARG A 45 -6.07 2.53 -2.50
C ARG A 45 -4.89 3.19 -3.18
N LEU A 46 -4.35 2.59 -4.24
CA LEU A 46 -3.19 3.12 -4.95
C LEU A 46 -3.45 4.55 -5.44
N GLU A 47 -4.59 4.80 -6.07
CA GLU A 47 -4.98 6.14 -6.53
C GLU A 47 -5.01 7.15 -5.36
N ARG A 48 -5.68 6.81 -4.25
CA ARG A 48 -5.79 7.73 -3.10
C ARG A 48 -4.46 7.91 -2.37
N TYR A 49 -3.66 6.85 -2.28
CA TYR A 49 -2.38 6.85 -1.58
C TYR A 49 -1.33 7.65 -2.35
N GLN A 50 -1.35 7.65 -3.68
CA GLN A 50 -0.48 8.50 -4.49
C GLN A 50 -0.71 9.98 -4.17
N VAL A 51 -1.97 10.41 -4.06
CA VAL A 51 -2.30 11.80 -3.68
C VAL A 51 -1.77 12.12 -2.29
N LEU A 52 -2.05 11.28 -1.28
CA LEU A 52 -1.54 11.51 0.09
C LEU A 52 -0.01 11.51 0.16
N PHE A 53 0.64 10.61 -0.59
CA PHE A 53 2.09 10.55 -0.67
C PHE A 53 2.66 11.86 -1.24
N HIS A 54 2.05 12.40 -2.29
CA HIS A 54 2.44 13.69 -2.85
C HIS A 54 2.21 14.85 -1.86
N LEU A 55 1.05 14.88 -1.19
CA LEU A 55 0.77 15.89 -0.16
C LEU A 55 1.82 15.90 0.96
N SER A 56 2.34 14.72 1.33
CA SER A 56 3.40 14.59 2.34
C SER A 56 4.76 15.16 1.94
N GLU A 57 4.95 15.60 0.70
CA GLU A 57 6.15 16.31 0.25
C GLU A 57 6.41 17.59 1.06
N CYS A 58 5.36 18.21 1.61
CA CYS A 58 5.50 19.39 2.46
C CYS A 58 6.32 19.13 3.74
N ILE A 59 6.47 17.85 4.13
CA ILE A 59 7.31 17.38 5.23
C ILE A 59 8.36 16.40 4.65
N PRO A 60 9.40 16.91 3.97
CA PRO A 60 10.45 16.09 3.40
C PRO A 60 11.26 15.39 4.48
N ARG A 61 12.05 14.38 4.10
CA ARG A 61 12.94 13.65 5.03
C ARG A 61 13.91 14.58 5.78
N ARG A 62 14.31 15.68 5.13
CA ARG A 62 15.16 16.73 5.69
C ARG A 62 14.80 18.05 5.00
N TRP A 63 14.52 19.09 5.78
CA TRP A 63 14.44 20.45 5.24
C TRP A 63 15.82 20.98 4.91
N ARG A 64 15.91 21.82 3.88
CA ARG A 64 17.15 22.56 3.64
C ARG A 64 17.32 23.59 4.77
N PRO A 65 18.54 23.95 5.14
CA PRO A 65 18.76 25.00 6.14
C PRO A 65 18.00 26.27 5.76
N GLY A 66 17.21 26.82 6.69
CA GLY A 66 16.40 28.03 6.47
C GLY A 66 15.09 27.82 5.70
N THR A 67 14.74 26.59 5.31
CA THR A 67 13.46 26.28 4.65
C THR A 67 12.49 25.53 5.55
N GLU A 68 12.72 25.53 6.86
CA GLU A 68 11.78 24.94 7.81
C GLU A 68 10.49 25.76 7.83
N PRO A 69 9.32 25.11 7.87
CA PRO A 69 8.04 25.81 7.85
C PRO A 69 7.83 26.58 9.15
N THR A 70 7.14 27.71 9.05
CA THR A 70 6.62 28.41 10.23
C THR A 70 5.46 27.61 10.85
N ARG A 71 5.13 27.89 12.11
CA ARG A 71 3.97 27.27 12.78
C ARG A 71 2.64 27.56 12.06
N ALA A 72 2.49 28.76 11.49
CA ALA A 72 1.35 29.09 10.63
C ALA A 72 1.28 28.18 9.39
N ARG A 73 2.42 27.91 8.75
CA ARG A 73 2.49 27.01 7.59
C ARG A 73 2.19 25.55 7.98
N LEU A 74 2.50 25.13 9.21
CA LEU A 74 2.08 23.81 9.71
C LEU A 74 0.55 23.68 9.86
N LEU A 75 -0.16 24.74 10.26
CA LEU A 75 -1.64 24.72 10.24
C LEU A 75 -2.20 24.54 8.84
N GLU A 76 -1.59 25.18 7.84
CA GLU A 76 -2.01 25.03 6.44
C GLU A 76 -1.77 23.58 5.95
N PHE A 77 -0.68 22.95 6.37
CA PHE A 77 -0.45 21.52 6.11
C PHE A 77 -1.51 20.67 6.78
N TRP A 78 -1.81 20.90 8.06
CA TRP A 78 -2.84 20.17 8.79
C TRP A 78 -4.21 20.27 8.10
N ASN A 79 -4.61 21.47 7.66
CA ASN A 79 -5.85 21.69 6.91
C ASN A 79 -5.83 20.94 5.59
N THR A 80 -4.74 21.00 4.83
CA THR A 80 -4.63 20.30 3.53
C THR A 80 -4.79 18.79 3.68
N PHE A 81 -4.20 18.20 4.72
CA PHE A 81 -4.36 16.78 5.02
C PHE A 81 -5.79 16.48 5.48
N HIS A 82 -6.36 17.32 6.34
CA HIS A 82 -7.74 17.19 6.81
C HIS A 82 -8.74 17.18 5.66
N ASP A 83 -8.60 18.14 4.74
CA ASP A 83 -9.43 18.29 3.54
C ASP A 83 -9.27 17.08 2.61
N TRP A 84 -8.07 16.52 2.48
CA TRP A 84 -7.90 15.27 1.73
C TRP A 84 -8.63 14.09 2.39
N TYR A 85 -8.62 14.01 3.73
CA TYR A 85 -9.23 12.90 4.45
C TYR A 85 -10.76 12.91 4.37
N PHE A 86 -11.39 14.10 4.53
CA PHE A 86 -12.84 14.29 4.54
C PHE A 86 -13.42 14.86 3.24
N GLY A 87 -12.57 15.14 2.25
CA GLY A 87 -12.97 15.78 1.01
C GLY A 87 -13.89 14.91 0.14
N PRO A 88 -14.29 15.42 -1.03
CA PRO A 88 -15.24 14.76 -1.92
C PRO A 88 -14.82 13.35 -2.35
N ASP A 89 -13.52 13.13 -2.47
CA ASP A 89 -12.92 11.85 -2.82
C ASP A 89 -12.85 10.83 -1.68
N ALA A 90 -13.15 11.27 -0.45
CA ALA A 90 -13.13 10.49 0.79
C ALA A 90 -11.83 9.68 0.96
N GLY A 91 -10.67 10.31 0.77
CA GLY A 91 -9.37 9.63 0.79
C GLY A 91 -9.14 8.81 2.07
N GLY A 92 -9.61 9.34 3.21
CA GLY A 92 -9.52 8.66 4.50
C GLY A 92 -10.25 7.33 4.60
N MET A 93 -11.25 7.07 3.73
CA MET A 93 -12.02 5.81 3.71
C MET A 93 -11.18 4.62 3.26
N PHE A 94 -10.15 4.86 2.43
CA PHE A 94 -9.34 3.80 1.82
C PHE A 94 -8.14 3.39 2.68
N LEU A 95 -7.84 4.15 3.73
CA LEU A 95 -6.72 3.86 4.63
C LEU A 95 -6.93 2.51 5.34
N THR A 96 -5.89 1.68 5.36
CA THR A 96 -5.83 0.53 6.26
C THR A 96 -5.81 1.01 7.72
N LYS A 97 -6.09 0.11 8.65
CA LYS A 97 -6.03 0.42 10.09
C LYS A 97 -4.66 0.99 10.49
N THR A 98 -3.57 0.44 9.97
CA THR A 98 -2.21 0.87 10.27
C THR A 98 -1.90 2.22 9.62
N ALA A 99 -2.19 2.39 8.32
CA ALA A 99 -1.98 3.67 7.64
C ALA A 99 -2.79 4.81 8.28
N LYS A 100 -4.02 4.52 8.71
CA LYS A 100 -4.86 5.46 9.45
C LYS A 100 -4.24 5.88 10.79
N ALA A 101 -3.62 4.96 11.52
CA ALA A 101 -2.93 5.29 12.76
C ALA A 101 -1.74 6.23 12.49
N CYS A 102 -0.90 5.93 11.50
CA CYS A 102 0.21 6.79 11.09
C CYS A 102 -0.27 8.19 10.67
N TYR A 103 -1.34 8.26 9.88
CA TYR A 103 -1.95 9.50 9.43
C TYR A 103 -2.46 10.35 10.60
N LEU A 104 -3.21 9.76 11.54
CA LEU A 104 -3.75 10.48 12.69
C LEU A 104 -2.65 10.95 13.64
N ASN A 105 -1.59 10.16 13.83
CA ASN A 105 -0.44 10.58 14.62
C ASN A 105 0.25 11.81 14.01
N LEU A 106 0.41 11.84 12.68
CA LEU A 106 0.96 13.00 11.98
C LEU A 106 0.04 14.22 12.10
N GLN A 107 -1.27 14.07 11.91
CA GLN A 107 -2.25 15.16 12.06
C GLN A 107 -2.24 15.74 13.47
N ASN A 108 -2.19 14.89 14.50
CA ASN A 108 -2.13 15.34 15.90
C ASN A 108 -0.83 16.09 16.17
N ALA A 109 0.31 15.56 15.73
CA ALA A 109 1.59 16.24 15.90
C ALA A 109 1.64 17.59 15.17
N LEU A 110 1.06 17.68 13.96
CA LEU A 110 0.98 18.95 13.22
C LEU A 110 0.19 20.01 13.98
N ILE A 111 -0.99 19.66 14.51
CA ILE A 111 -1.83 20.62 15.21
C ILE A 111 -1.27 21.00 16.58
N ASP A 112 -0.67 20.05 17.28
CA ASP A 112 -0.07 20.27 18.61
C ASP A 112 1.13 21.21 18.49
N VAL A 113 2.02 20.95 17.53
CA VAL A 113 3.18 21.83 17.26
C VAL A 113 2.71 23.19 16.74
N ALA A 114 1.67 23.25 15.91
CA ALA A 114 1.25 24.54 15.35
C ALA A 114 0.57 25.48 16.37
N ARG A 115 -0.05 24.95 17.43
CA ARG A 115 -0.89 25.69 18.39
C ARG A 115 -0.20 26.02 19.72
N GLU A 116 1.13 26.06 19.79
CA GLU A 116 1.86 26.16 21.06
C GLU A 116 1.48 27.37 21.96
N ASP A 117 0.74 28.35 21.44
CA ASP A 117 0.15 29.43 22.24
C ASP A 117 -1.26 29.06 22.74
N THR A 118 -1.48 29.16 24.06
CA THR A 118 -2.75 28.81 24.77
C THR A 118 -3.99 29.55 24.25
N THR A 119 -3.77 30.55 23.42
CA THR A 119 -4.74 31.41 22.73
C THR A 119 -5.23 30.83 21.40
N GLY A 120 -4.63 29.74 20.91
CA GLY A 120 -4.95 29.11 19.62
C GLY A 120 -4.35 29.84 18.41
N THR A 121 -3.51 30.85 18.63
CA THR A 121 -2.77 31.55 17.57
C THR A 121 -1.41 30.89 17.29
N PRO A 122 -0.97 30.81 16.03
CA PRO A 122 0.37 30.31 15.72
C PRO A 122 1.44 31.18 16.37
N SER A 123 2.32 30.58 17.17
CA SER A 123 3.47 31.28 17.72
C SER A 123 4.43 31.71 16.59
N ALA A 124 5.07 32.87 16.77
CA ALA A 124 6.11 33.36 15.88
C ALA A 124 7.47 32.66 16.10
N GLU A 125 7.57 31.84 17.15
CA GLU A 125 8.79 31.10 17.44
C GLU A 125 9.05 30.03 16.37
N PRO A 126 10.32 29.89 15.94
CA PRO A 126 10.72 28.83 15.01
C PRO A 126 10.56 27.46 15.68
N LEU A 127 10.42 26.43 14.84
CA LEU A 127 10.35 25.06 15.30
C LEU A 127 11.65 24.67 16.03
N THR A 128 11.50 23.98 17.15
CA THR A 128 12.63 23.31 17.78
C THR A 128 13.07 22.12 16.92
N GLU A 129 14.36 21.75 17.01
CA GLU A 129 14.88 20.57 16.31
C GLU A 129 14.15 19.27 16.73
N ALA A 130 13.65 19.19 17.97
CA ALA A 130 12.87 18.05 18.44
C ALA A 130 11.52 17.92 17.73
N GLU A 131 10.77 19.03 17.61
CA GLU A 131 9.51 19.08 16.85
C GLU A 131 9.74 18.80 15.37
N SER A 132 10.77 19.42 14.78
CA SER A 132 11.18 19.19 13.38
C SER A 132 11.43 17.71 13.13
N ARG A 133 12.17 17.04 14.01
CA ARG A 133 12.49 15.62 13.91
C ARG A 133 11.26 14.72 14.06
N LEU A 134 10.36 15.06 14.99
CA LEU A 134 9.12 14.33 15.22
C LEU A 134 8.21 14.35 13.99
N LEU A 135 7.97 15.54 13.40
CA LEU A 135 7.13 15.65 12.21
C LEU A 135 7.72 14.87 11.03
N ARG A 136 9.04 14.96 10.83
CA ARG A 136 9.75 14.25 9.76
C ARG A 136 9.72 12.73 9.94
N SER A 137 9.83 12.23 11.18
CA SER A 137 9.74 10.78 11.44
C SER A 137 8.32 10.26 11.18
N LEU A 138 7.29 10.96 11.66
CA LEU A 138 5.89 10.60 11.42
C LEU A 138 5.51 10.63 9.94
N ALA A 139 5.96 11.65 9.20
CA ALA A 139 5.75 11.72 7.76
C ALA A 139 6.51 10.62 6.99
N SER A 140 7.68 10.21 7.47
CA SER A 140 8.42 9.07 6.91
C SER A 140 7.70 7.75 7.17
N GLU A 141 7.19 7.56 8.38
CA GLU A 141 6.43 6.37 8.80
C GLU A 141 5.15 6.23 7.98
N LEU A 142 4.40 7.33 7.82
CA LEU A 142 3.21 7.35 6.96
C LEU A 142 3.57 6.91 5.54
N ARG A 143 4.56 7.53 4.89
CA ARG A 143 4.98 7.18 3.53
C ARG A 143 5.41 5.72 3.40
N HIS A 144 6.11 5.19 4.40
CA HIS A 144 6.49 3.78 4.43
C HIS A 144 5.26 2.87 4.47
N GLN A 145 4.31 3.14 5.38
CA GLN A 145 3.08 2.35 5.48
C GLN A 145 2.21 2.42 4.22
N LEU A 146 2.15 3.58 3.55
CA LEU A 146 1.45 3.70 2.27
C LEU A 146 2.07 2.79 1.19
N ALA A 147 3.41 2.76 1.11
CA ALA A 147 4.13 1.91 0.16
C ALA A 147 4.00 0.41 0.49
N GLU A 148 3.97 0.05 1.78
CA GLU A 148 3.71 -1.31 2.26
C GLU A 148 2.32 -1.80 1.86
N ASP A 149 1.28 -1.01 2.13
CA ASP A 149 -0.12 -1.35 1.85
C ASP A 149 -0.40 -1.61 0.36
N VAL A 150 0.23 -0.84 -0.53
CA VAL A 150 0.08 -1.04 -1.99
C VAL A 150 1.05 -2.08 -2.53
N GLY A 151 1.92 -2.65 -1.69
CA GLY A 151 2.92 -3.65 -2.06
C GLY A 151 4.09 -3.11 -2.88
N ALA A 152 4.30 -1.80 -2.94
CA ALA A 152 5.43 -1.18 -3.65
C ALA A 152 6.77 -1.45 -2.93
N SER A 153 6.73 -1.68 -1.62
CA SER A 153 7.91 -2.03 -0.82
C SER A 153 8.34 -3.50 -0.96
N HIS A 154 7.52 -4.35 -1.58
CA HIS A 154 7.80 -5.78 -1.72
C HIS A 154 8.22 -6.12 -3.15
N PRO A 155 9.24 -6.99 -3.34
CA PRO A 155 9.51 -7.53 -4.67
C PRO A 155 8.27 -8.28 -5.18
N PRO A 156 8.01 -8.28 -6.50
CA PRO A 156 6.88 -9.01 -7.06
C PRO A 156 6.97 -10.46 -6.61
N ARG A 157 5.96 -10.93 -5.89
CA ARG A 157 5.87 -12.32 -5.41
C ARG A 157 5.54 -13.25 -6.58
N LEU A 158 6.45 -13.36 -7.54
CA LEU A 158 6.41 -14.38 -8.56
C LEU A 158 6.85 -15.68 -7.88
N ARG A 159 5.86 -16.50 -7.48
CA ARG A 159 6.10 -17.82 -6.88
C ARG A 159 6.91 -18.76 -7.81
N TRP A 160 7.19 -18.36 -9.05
CA TRP A 160 7.72 -19.22 -10.13
C TRP A 160 8.86 -18.62 -10.98
N SER A 161 9.61 -17.63 -10.51
CA SER A 161 10.79 -17.15 -11.26
C SER A 161 12.08 -17.24 -10.45
N ARG A 162 12.53 -18.46 -10.16
CA ARG A 162 13.93 -18.76 -10.40
C ARG A 162 14.06 -18.96 -11.90
N VAL A 163 14.19 -17.85 -12.64
CA VAL A 163 14.87 -17.94 -13.93
C VAL A 163 16.29 -18.30 -13.56
N ASP A 164 16.64 -19.57 -13.78
CA ASP A 164 18.00 -20.04 -13.65
C ASP A 164 18.91 -19.12 -14.46
N LYS A 165 20.13 -18.92 -13.97
CA LYS A 165 21.13 -18.05 -14.60
C LYS A 165 21.09 -18.22 -16.11
N THR A 166 20.82 -17.12 -16.80
CA THR A 166 21.03 -16.94 -18.21
C THR A 166 22.40 -17.51 -18.58
N VAL A 167 22.37 -18.56 -19.41
CA VAL A 167 23.41 -19.01 -20.35
C VAL A 167 24.85 -18.64 -19.96
N GLU A 168 25.65 -19.64 -19.57
CA GLU A 168 27.11 -19.54 -19.63
C GLU A 168 27.50 -18.98 -20.99
N GLY A 169 28.02 -17.75 -21.00
CA GLY A 169 28.58 -17.15 -22.21
C GLY A 169 29.66 -18.07 -22.78
N PRO A 170 29.85 -18.10 -24.11
CA PRO A 170 30.82 -19.00 -24.73
C PRO A 170 32.20 -18.79 -24.10
N GLU A 171 32.84 -19.91 -23.74
CA GLU A 171 34.21 -19.92 -23.22
C GLU A 171 35.13 -19.06 -24.09
N PRO A 172 35.98 -18.21 -23.48
CA PRO A 172 36.94 -17.42 -24.24
C PRO A 172 37.88 -18.39 -24.96
N THR A 173 37.82 -18.38 -26.29
CA THR A 173 38.73 -19.12 -27.15
C THR A 173 40.15 -18.69 -26.84
N THR A 174 40.93 -19.59 -26.25
CA THR A 174 42.37 -19.41 -26.06
C THR A 174 43.03 -19.40 -27.44
N ILE A 175 43.51 -18.23 -27.86
CA ILE A 175 44.38 -18.12 -29.03
C ILE A 175 45.76 -18.66 -28.63
N PRO A 176 46.28 -19.71 -29.27
CA PRO A 176 47.66 -20.10 -29.06
C PRO A 176 48.57 -19.11 -29.81
N VAL A 177 49.48 -18.46 -29.08
CA VAL A 177 50.64 -17.76 -29.64
C VAL A 177 51.69 -18.85 -29.88
N PRO A 178 52.09 -19.12 -31.14
CA PRO A 178 53.08 -18.30 -31.84
C PRO A 178 52.76 -17.94 -33.31
#